data_AF-A0A838RW83-F1
#
_entry.id   AF-A0A838RW83-F1
#
_cell.length_a   1.000
_cell.length_b   1.000
_cell.length_c   1.000
_cell.angle_alpha   90.00
_cell.angle_beta   90.00
_cell.angle_gamma   90.00
#
_symmetry.space_group_name_H-M   'P 1'
#
loop_
_entity.id
_entity.type
_entity.pdbx_description
1 polymer ?
#
loop_
_entity_poly.entity_id
_entity_poly.type
_entity_poly.pdbx_seq_one_letter_code
_entity_poly.pdbx_strand_id
1 'polypeptide(L)'
;MEQRMELKLTAWAHVTNPEVIKQYPKGTRVGGTPFHPGKWLRMLAKVAHSYAVAKEGIDGFTPLLRDLIRGRDDDYGLLIGILDRKTPQERGTLHAVYLWIAHVSGAVEKRYLVAEIHLFTNLGAPHYHIVVREL
;
A
#
# COMPACT_ATOMS: atom_id res chain seq x y z
N MET A 1 10.36 -7.27 -23.73
CA MET A 1 10.21 -8.56 -23.03
C MET A 1 9.50 -8.25 -21.72
N GLU A 2 8.17 -8.34 -21.74
CA GLU A 2 7.29 -7.86 -20.67
C GLU A 2 7.13 -8.99 -19.64
N GLN A 3 7.72 -8.81 -18.46
CA GLN A 3 7.72 -9.81 -17.41
C GLN A 3 6.33 -9.87 -16.76
N ARG A 4 5.52 -10.86 -17.16
CA ARG A 4 4.24 -11.19 -16.53
C ARG A 4 4.52 -11.69 -15.10
N MET A 5 4.14 -10.90 -14.10
CA MET A 5 4.38 -11.21 -12.68
C MET A 5 3.11 -11.78 -12.06
N GLU A 6 3.13 -13.07 -11.71
CA GLU A 6 2.10 -13.69 -10.87
C GLU A 6 2.24 -13.19 -9.42
N LEU A 7 1.29 -12.37 -8.99
CA LEU A 7 1.19 -11.94 -7.60
C LEU A 7 0.51 -13.04 -6.78
N LYS A 8 1.27 -13.70 -5.91
CA LYS A 8 0.67 -14.49 -4.83
C LYS A 8 0.10 -13.51 -3.79
N LEU A 9 -1.21 -13.60 -3.55
CA LEU A 9 -1.99 -12.81 -2.56
C LEU A 9 -1.38 -12.79 -1.14
N THR A 10 -0.45 -13.69 -0.83
CA THR A 10 0.21 -13.78 0.49
C THR A 10 1.21 -12.67 0.80
N ALA A 11 1.64 -11.87 -0.18
CA ALA A 11 2.55 -10.73 0.07
C ALA A 11 1.91 -9.57 0.85
N TRP A 12 0.58 -9.57 0.99
CA TRP A 12 -0.19 -8.43 1.47
C TRP A 12 -0.39 -8.46 2.99
N ALA A 13 -0.23 -9.64 3.58
CA ALA A 13 -0.52 -9.93 4.98
C ALA A 13 0.49 -9.38 6.00
N HIS A 14 1.61 -8.79 5.58
CA HIS A 14 2.68 -8.44 6.53
C HIS A 14 2.35 -7.23 7.43
N VAL A 15 1.44 -6.37 7.00
CA VAL A 15 1.10 -5.15 7.74
C VAL A 15 -0.08 -5.34 8.71
N THR A 16 -0.94 -6.33 8.46
CA THR A 16 -2.08 -6.67 9.32
C THR A 16 -1.96 -7.97 10.08
N ASN A 17 -0.88 -8.72 9.91
CA ASN A 17 -0.62 -9.89 10.75
C ASN A 17 -0.67 -9.45 12.23
N PRO A 18 -1.65 -9.93 13.03
CA PRO A 18 -1.77 -9.56 14.44
C PRO A 18 -0.50 -9.87 15.22
N GLU A 19 0.27 -10.88 14.81
CA GLU A 19 1.56 -11.23 15.40
C GLU A 19 2.64 -10.18 15.10
N VAL A 20 2.64 -9.56 13.92
CA VAL A 20 3.53 -8.43 13.58
C VAL A 20 3.08 -7.18 14.34
N ILE A 21 1.78 -6.93 14.45
CA ILE A 21 1.24 -5.81 15.23
C ILE A 21 1.56 -5.97 16.73
N LYS A 22 1.49 -7.19 17.28
CA LYS A 22 1.90 -7.52 18.66
C LYS A 22 3.38 -7.26 18.92
N GLN A 23 4.25 -7.38 17.92
CA GLN A 23 5.68 -7.08 18.03
C GLN A 23 5.96 -5.58 18.21
N TYR A 24 5.01 -4.70 17.89
CA TYR A 24 5.09 -3.28 18.21
C TYR A 24 4.38 -3.02 19.53
N PRO A 25 5.09 -2.99 20.68
CA PRO A 25 4.46 -2.70 21.96
C PRO A 25 3.68 -1.40 21.89
N LYS A 26 2.50 -1.35 22.55
CA LYS A 26 1.75 -0.11 22.72
C LYS A 26 2.70 0.97 23.26
N GLY A 27 2.95 2.00 22.45
CA GLY A 27 3.90 3.06 22.79
C GLY A 27 5.21 3.07 22.00
N THR A 28 5.40 2.22 20.97
CA THR A 28 6.49 2.38 19.98
C THR A 28 6.57 3.83 19.53
N ARG A 29 7.73 4.46 19.69
CA ARG A 29 7.93 5.87 19.33
C ARG A 29 8.80 5.97 18.09
N VAL A 30 8.41 6.84 17.16
CA VAL A 30 9.26 7.27 16.03
C VAL A 30 9.50 8.77 16.20
N GLY A 31 10.77 9.18 16.29
CA GLY A 31 11.13 10.58 16.55
C GLY A 31 10.56 11.12 17.87
N GLY A 32 10.42 10.26 18.89
CA GLY A 32 9.84 10.65 20.17
C GLY A 32 8.31 10.79 20.16
N THR A 33 7.60 10.43 19.09
CA THR A 33 6.12 10.47 19.03
C THR A 33 5.54 9.05 18.96
N PRO A 34 4.42 8.74 19.65
CA PRO A 34 3.77 7.43 19.52
C PRO A 34 3.41 7.11 18.07
N PHE A 35 3.87 5.96 17.59
CA PHE A 35 3.53 5.44 16.28
C PHE A 35 2.16 4.76 16.34
N HIS A 36 1.30 5.13 15.39
CA HIS A 36 -0.05 4.57 15.27
C HIS A 36 -0.19 3.91 13.90
N PRO A 37 0.01 2.59 13.78
CA PRO A 37 -0.01 1.87 12.51
C PRO A 37 -1.27 2.17 11.67
N GLY A 38 -2.46 2.12 12.28
CA GLY A 38 -3.70 2.44 11.55
C GLY A 38 -3.75 3.88 11.02
N LYS A 39 -3.22 4.87 11.75
CA LYS A 39 -3.15 6.26 11.24
C LYS A 39 -2.18 6.37 10.07
N TRP A 40 -1.05 5.66 10.14
CA TRP A 40 -0.07 5.58 9.06
C TRP A 40 -0.68 4.96 7.80
N LEU A 41 -1.37 3.83 7.93
CA LEU A 41 -2.01 3.14 6.81
C LEU A 41 -3.14 3.95 6.18
N ARG A 42 -3.95 4.63 6.99
CA ARG A 42 -4.96 5.57 6.45
C ARG A 42 -4.33 6.73 5.70
N MET A 43 -3.17 7.22 6.13
CA MET A 43 -2.45 8.27 5.44
C MET A 43 -1.93 7.78 4.08
N LEU A 44 -1.34 6.57 4.02
CA LEU A 44 -0.94 5.94 2.76
C LEU A 44 -2.12 5.76 1.80
N ALA A 45 -3.27 5.30 2.31
CA ALA A 45 -4.48 5.14 1.51
C ALA A 45 -4.99 6.48 0.94
N LYS A 46 -4.91 7.58 1.70
CA LYS A 46 -5.24 8.92 1.20
C LYS A 46 -4.31 9.36 0.07
N VAL A 47 -3.01 9.12 0.21
CA VAL A 47 -2.02 9.45 -0.83
C VAL A 47 -2.29 8.64 -2.10
N ALA A 48 -2.45 7.32 -1.97
CA ALA A 48 -2.77 6.43 -3.09
C ALA A 48 -4.03 6.85 -3.84
N HIS A 49 -5.12 7.10 -3.11
CA HIS A 49 -6.39 7.53 -3.67
C HIS A 49 -6.28 8.87 -4.39
N SER A 50 -5.64 9.87 -3.77
CA SER A 50 -5.51 11.21 -4.35
C SER A 50 -4.64 11.19 -5.61
N TYR A 51 -3.55 10.41 -5.59
CA TYR A 51 -2.68 10.26 -6.75
C TYR A 51 -3.38 9.54 -7.92
N ALA A 52 -4.13 8.47 -7.64
CA ALA A 52 -4.90 7.78 -8.66
C ALA A 52 -5.96 8.70 -9.29
N VAL A 53 -6.72 9.46 -8.49
CA VAL A 53 -7.69 10.42 -8.99
C VAL A 53 -7.03 11.52 -9.83
N ALA A 54 -5.85 12.00 -9.43
CA ALA A 54 -5.11 13.00 -10.20
C ALA A 54 -4.61 12.48 -11.56
N LYS A 55 -4.38 11.17 -11.71
CA LYS A 55 -3.93 10.55 -12.96
C LYS A 55 -5.07 10.09 -13.86
N GLU A 56 -6.14 9.56 -13.28
CA GLU A 56 -7.23 8.88 -14.00
C GLU A 56 -8.52 9.71 -14.10
N GLY A 57 -8.64 10.78 -13.30
CA GLY A 57 -9.87 11.56 -13.16
C GLY A 57 -10.82 11.00 -12.09
N ILE A 58 -11.74 11.84 -11.63
CA ILE A 58 -12.68 11.51 -10.53
C ILE A 58 -13.87 10.66 -10.98
N ASP A 59 -14.28 10.79 -12.25
CA ASP A 59 -15.53 10.19 -12.75
C ASP A 59 -15.38 8.74 -13.24
N GLY A 60 -14.14 8.25 -13.42
CA GLY A 60 -13.84 6.89 -13.91
C GLY A 60 -13.56 5.86 -12.82
N PHE A 61 -13.87 6.17 -11.56
CA PHE A 61 -13.22 5.54 -10.42
C PHE A 61 -14.22 5.05 -9.35
N THR A 62 -14.28 3.73 -9.14
CA THR A 62 -14.94 3.10 -7.97
C THR A 62 -13.88 2.76 -6.93
N PRO A 63 -13.60 3.64 -5.95
CA PRO A 63 -12.55 3.43 -4.95
C PRO A 63 -12.84 2.31 -3.97
N LEU A 64 -11.86 1.43 -3.79
CA LEU A 64 -11.85 0.43 -2.70
C LEU A 64 -11.39 1.02 -1.36
N LEU A 65 -10.69 2.16 -1.37
CA LEU A 65 -10.05 2.72 -0.17
C LEU A 65 -10.97 3.62 0.69
N ARG A 66 -12.20 3.91 0.27
CA ARG A 66 -13.03 4.95 0.91
C ARG A 66 -13.33 4.68 2.38
N ASP A 67 -13.70 3.45 2.72
CA ASP A 67 -14.08 3.11 4.10
C ASP A 67 -12.85 3.04 5.02
N LEU A 68 -11.74 2.51 4.51
CA LEU A 68 -10.44 2.55 5.19
C LEU A 68 -9.99 4.00 5.45
N ILE A 69 -10.06 4.90 4.46
CA ILE A 69 -9.73 6.33 4.61
C ILE A 69 -10.62 7.00 5.66
N ARG A 70 -11.92 6.66 5.69
CA ARG A 70 -12.91 7.19 6.64
C ARG A 70 -12.83 6.54 8.03
N GLY A 71 -11.99 5.52 8.20
CA GLY A 71 -11.88 4.76 9.45
C GLY A 71 -13.14 3.95 9.78
N ARG A 72 -13.91 3.56 8.75
CA ARG A 72 -15.07 2.67 8.86
C ARG A 72 -14.69 1.20 8.70
N ASP A 73 -13.48 0.95 8.23
CA ASP A 73 -12.87 -0.36 8.06
C ASP A 73 -11.44 -0.31 8.62
N ASP A 74 -11.06 -1.37 9.33
CA ASP A 74 -9.74 -1.59 9.90
C ASP A 74 -9.05 -2.86 9.38
N ASP A 75 -9.64 -3.54 8.40
CA ASP A 75 -8.96 -4.61 7.65
C ASP A 75 -8.06 -4.03 6.54
N TYR A 76 -6.94 -3.46 6.97
CA TYR A 76 -5.94 -2.91 6.04
C TYR A 76 -5.29 -4.00 5.16
N GLY A 77 -5.40 -5.29 5.52
CA GLY A 77 -4.58 -6.37 4.96
C GLY A 77 -5.02 -6.81 3.57
N LEU A 78 -6.29 -6.58 3.27
CA LEU A 78 -6.86 -6.85 1.97
C LEU A 78 -6.43 -5.82 0.91
N LEU A 79 -6.09 -4.60 1.33
CA LEU A 79 -5.87 -3.47 0.43
C LEU A 79 -4.46 -2.86 0.51
N ILE A 80 -3.71 -3.12 1.58
CA ILE A 80 -2.39 -2.52 1.81
C ILE A 80 -1.38 -3.61 2.20
N GLY A 81 -0.31 -3.69 1.42
CA GLY A 81 0.76 -4.68 1.60
C GLY A 81 2.15 -4.12 1.36
N ILE A 82 3.15 -4.99 1.52
CA ILE A 82 4.55 -4.73 1.16
C ILE A 82 5.01 -5.91 0.32
N LEU A 83 5.47 -5.67 -0.90
CA LEU A 83 6.19 -6.70 -1.65
C LEU A 83 7.63 -6.74 -1.14
N ASP A 84 8.01 -7.87 -0.55
CA ASP A 84 9.35 -8.13 -0.05
C ASP A 84 10.33 -8.29 -1.23
N ARG A 85 10.71 -7.16 -1.81
CA ARG A 85 11.93 -7.03 -2.59
C ARG A 85 12.89 -6.23 -1.72
N LYS A 86 14.14 -6.68 -1.61
CA LYS A 86 15.25 -5.81 -1.21
C LYS A 86 15.29 -4.66 -2.21
N THR A 87 14.56 -3.59 -1.96
CA THR A 87 14.52 -2.52 -2.94
C THR A 87 15.81 -1.73 -2.83
N PRO A 88 16.53 -1.54 -3.95
CA PRO A 88 17.73 -0.71 -3.94
C PRO A 88 17.37 0.67 -3.42
N GLN A 89 18.20 1.20 -2.53
CA GLN A 89 18.06 2.55 -2.03
C GLN A 89 18.20 3.52 -3.20
N GLU A 90 17.11 4.17 -3.61
CA GLU A 90 17.14 5.17 -4.67
C GLU A 90 17.88 6.41 -4.17
N ARG A 91 19.14 6.58 -4.61
CA ARG A 91 19.95 7.74 -4.23
C ARG A 91 19.34 9.01 -4.83
N GLY A 92 19.05 10.01 -3.98
CA GLY A 92 18.57 11.32 -4.39
C GLY A 92 17.05 11.51 -4.37
N THR A 93 16.28 10.43 -4.21
CA THR A 93 14.82 10.49 -4.01
C THR A 93 14.52 10.56 -2.51
N LEU A 94 13.50 11.33 -2.10
CA LEU A 94 12.99 11.33 -0.71
C LEU A 94 11.67 10.55 -0.60
N HIS A 95 10.86 10.60 -1.65
CA HIS A 95 9.59 9.91 -1.76
C HIS A 95 9.28 9.65 -3.23
N ALA A 96 8.57 8.56 -3.51
CA ALA A 96 8.09 8.21 -4.84
C ALA A 96 6.68 7.60 -4.76
N VAL A 97 5.87 7.88 -5.77
CA VAL A 97 4.53 7.32 -5.93
C VAL A 97 4.31 6.92 -7.39
N TYR A 98 3.97 5.66 -7.62
CA TYR A 98 3.73 5.09 -8.94
C TYR A 98 2.36 4.40 -9.01
N LEU A 99 1.82 4.28 -10.22
CA LEU A 99 0.64 3.46 -10.48
C LEU A 99 1.02 2.32 -11.42
N TRP A 100 0.49 1.14 -11.17
CA TRP A 100 0.65 -0.02 -12.03
C TRP A 100 -0.56 -0.94 -11.94
N ILE A 101 -0.70 -1.85 -12.92
CA ILE A 101 -1.82 -2.80 -12.99
C ILE A 101 -1.36 -4.16 -12.47
N ALA A 102 -1.99 -4.62 -11.40
CA ALA A 102 -1.81 -5.96 -10.87
C ALA A 102 -2.78 -6.93 -11.54
N HIS A 103 -2.25 -8.08 -11.97
CA HIS A 103 -3.04 -9.22 -12.40
C HIS A 103 -3.07 -10.26 -11.30
N VAL A 104 -4.28 -10.64 -10.89
CA VAL A 104 -4.50 -11.70 -9.88
C VAL A 104 -5.13 -12.88 -10.59
N SER A 105 -4.33 -13.94 -10.74
CA SER A 105 -4.78 -15.22 -11.29
C SER A 105 -5.62 -15.98 -10.26
N GLY A 106 -6.77 -16.51 -10.69
CA GLY A 106 -7.68 -17.29 -9.87
C GLY A 106 -8.71 -18.03 -10.74
N ALA A 107 -9.86 -18.41 -10.16
CA ALA A 107 -10.97 -18.96 -10.95
C ALA A 107 -11.53 -17.95 -11.98
N VAL A 108 -11.40 -16.66 -11.68
CA VAL A 108 -11.68 -15.54 -12.58
C VAL A 108 -10.46 -14.62 -12.56
N GLU A 109 -9.95 -14.22 -13.73
CA GLU A 109 -8.87 -13.25 -13.82
C GLU A 109 -9.38 -11.87 -13.37
N LYS A 110 -8.69 -11.28 -12.40
CA LYS A 110 -9.00 -9.93 -11.90
C LYS A 110 -7.82 -9.00 -12.11
N ARG A 111 -8.12 -7.75 -12.41
CA ARG A 111 -7.14 -6.68 -12.56
C ARG A 111 -7.40 -5.59 -11.54
N TYR A 112 -6.33 -5.06 -10.96
CA TYR A 112 -6.41 -4.00 -9.98
C TYR A 112 -5.45 -2.88 -10.32
N LEU A 113 -5.89 -1.64 -10.10
CA LEU A 113 -4.99 -0.49 -10.07
C LEU A 113 -4.32 -0.42 -8.70
N VAL A 114 -3.00 -0.49 -8.68
CA VAL A 114 -2.19 -0.46 -7.47
C VAL A 114 -1.34 0.79 -7.44
N ALA A 115 -1.36 1.50 -6.32
CA ALA A 115 -0.41 2.56 -6.01
C ALA A 115 0.77 1.98 -5.23
N GLU A 116 1.97 2.18 -5.75
CA GLU A 116 3.21 1.90 -5.06
C GLU A 116 3.72 3.18 -4.43
N ILE A 117 3.85 3.20 -3.10
CA ILE A 117 4.30 4.35 -2.33
C ILE A 117 5.59 3.98 -1.61
N HIS A 118 6.62 4.78 -1.83
CA HIS A 118 7.88 4.67 -1.11
C HIS A 118 8.16 6.03 -0.44
N LEU A 119 7.97 6.10 0.88
CA LEU A 119 8.24 7.29 1.68
C LEU A 119 9.56 7.11 2.42
N PHE A 120 10.38 8.15 2.54
CA PHE A 120 11.68 8.07 3.21
C PHE A 120 12.61 7.04 2.54
N THR A 121 12.68 7.10 1.21
CA THR A 121 13.41 6.11 0.39
C THR A 121 14.90 6.08 0.74
N ASN A 122 15.46 7.23 1.09
CA ASN A 122 16.82 7.41 1.59
C ASN A 122 17.06 6.79 2.98
N LEU A 123 16.03 6.37 3.71
CA LEU A 123 16.12 5.71 5.01
C LEU A 123 15.81 4.20 4.96
N GLY A 124 15.66 3.62 3.76
CA GLY A 124 15.41 2.18 3.59
C GLY A 124 14.02 1.73 4.01
N ALA A 125 13.05 2.65 3.97
CA ALA A 125 11.64 2.31 4.17
C ALA A 125 11.14 1.31 3.11
N PRO A 126 10.07 0.56 3.40
CA PRO A 126 9.54 -0.39 2.43
C PRO A 126 8.72 0.29 1.33
N HIS A 127 8.50 -0.46 0.26
CA HIS A 127 7.55 -0.12 -0.80
C HIS A 127 6.15 -0.60 -0.41
N TYR A 128 5.28 0.33 -0.06
CA TYR A 128 3.88 0.04 0.23
C TYR A 128 3.12 -0.11 -1.07
N HIS A 129 2.31 -1.15 -1.16
CA HIS A 129 1.46 -1.44 -2.30
C HIS A 129 0.01 -1.33 -1.83
N ILE A 130 -0.74 -0.41 -2.45
CA ILE A 130 -2.10 -0.07 -2.05
C ILE A 130 -3.03 -0.33 -3.23
N VAL A 131 -4.02 -1.20 -3.07
CA VAL A 131 -5.07 -1.38 -4.06
C VAL A 131 -6.05 -0.22 -4.02
N VAL A 132 -6.21 0.41 -5.18
CA VAL A 132 -6.99 1.63 -5.31
C VAL A 132 -8.37 1.32 -5.87
N ARG A 133 -8.45 0.44 -6.88
CA ARG A 133 -9.70 -0.09 -7.47
C ARG A 133 -9.50 -1.41 -8.21
N GLU A 134 -10.61 -2.08 -8.51
CA GLU A 134 -10.72 -3.13 -9.53
C GLU A 134 -10.92 -2.50 -10.93
N LEU A 135 -10.43 -3.16 -11.99
CA LEU A 135 -10.46 -2.73 -13.40
C LEU A 135 -11.36 -3.58 -14.29
#